data_AF-A0AA41XXL8-F1
#
_entry.id   AF-A0AA41XXL8-F1
#
_cell.length_a   1.000
_cell.length_b   1.000
_cell.length_c   1.000
_cell.angle_alpha   90.00
_cell.angle_beta   90.00
_cell.angle_gamma   90.00
#
_symmetry.space_group_name_H-M   'P 1'
#
loop_
_entity.id
_entity.type
_entity.pdbx_description
1 polymer ?
#
loop_
_entity_poly.entity_id
_entity_poly.type
_entity_poly.pdbx_seq_one_letter_code
_entity_poly.pdbx_strand_id
1 'polypeptide(L)'
;MRIMPSNPAIFHEAILRDDAKTIQELRSQGYQPVAVDKNGDSPMDVLSKRQDISADTRQKLHHSLLSSLNPTAPKGYVKPEAFHGSPWGFEILRSAALKAGVNDPKGGSQSLEGKVFFSDRTPLSAGDAETRNKLRQSARVYALGAGSKLTTVETRSEIYLLARAVNRAYERNAFPDSPKIALLLPSADNPEEAVYLSLLRHLAAHGALTHEKSDGQMLAKFPFPANVTVKDSSVTFSSEHVSAMMRQAFERIERELLDGKLPYLNALNEGNGVPIVFGFSKIENMQTHQIRNKLLNKVSQYSYQSADHPLSGSPSGGKLKEIEVKSRRDLATLMLACIAKNVPLPDNTLIRISPSPRDKQNSGVKAQYLDGAVVEQFRRDLMNGREKSDIASLGLNELQALNRQWRASAEKMDSQTSGSHS
;
A
#
# COMPACT_ATOMS: atom_id res chain seq x y z
N MET A 1 18.79 -0.99 18.17
CA MET A 1 19.93 -0.11 17.83
C MET A 1 20.67 -0.72 16.64
N ARG A 2 21.09 0.10 15.66
CA ARG A 2 21.86 -0.38 14.51
C ARG A 2 23.34 -0.36 14.90
N ILE A 3 24.03 -1.47 14.71
CA ILE A 3 25.49 -1.53 14.87
C ILE A 3 26.09 -1.10 13.53
N MET A 4 26.94 -0.09 13.54
CA MET A 4 27.70 0.31 12.35
C MET A 4 29.11 -0.30 12.44
N PRO A 5 29.64 -0.84 11.34
CA PRO A 5 31.02 -1.30 11.34
C PRO A 5 31.94 -0.10 11.54
N SER A 6 33.10 -0.31 12.18
CA SER A 6 34.13 0.72 12.33
C SER A 6 34.68 1.20 10.98
N ASN A 7 34.64 0.35 9.95
CA ASN A 7 34.90 0.68 8.55
C ASN A 7 33.60 0.64 7.73
N PRO A 8 33.05 1.80 7.29
CA PRO A 8 31.86 1.85 6.44
C PRO A 8 32.01 1.14 5.08
N ALA A 9 33.24 1.03 4.55
CA ALA A 9 33.55 0.45 3.23
C ALA A 9 33.86 -1.06 3.28
N ILE A 10 33.71 -1.72 4.43
CA ILE A 10 34.11 -3.12 4.62
C ILE A 10 33.41 -4.09 3.65
N PHE A 11 32.17 -3.80 3.25
CA PHE A 11 31.46 -4.60 2.25
C PHE A 11 32.03 -4.39 0.83
N HIS A 12 32.46 -3.18 0.48
CA HIS A 12 33.11 -2.89 -0.80
C HIS A 12 34.46 -3.62 -0.88
N GLU A 13 35.27 -3.57 0.17
CA GLU A 13 36.56 -4.27 0.25
C GLU A 13 36.41 -5.79 0.11
N ALA A 14 35.43 -6.39 0.79
CA ALA A 14 35.17 -7.82 0.71
C ALA A 14 34.75 -8.24 -0.72
N ILE A 15 33.96 -7.42 -1.42
CA ILE A 15 33.62 -7.66 -2.83
C ILE A 15 34.86 -7.60 -3.71
N LEU A 16 35.70 -6.57 -3.54
CA LEU A 16 36.92 -6.40 -4.33
C LEU A 16 37.88 -7.60 -4.19
N ARG A 17 37.89 -8.25 -3.01
CA ARG A 17 38.71 -9.44 -2.69
C ARG A 17 38.01 -10.78 -2.96
N ASP A 18 36.82 -10.77 -3.55
CA ASP A 18 35.99 -11.96 -3.78
C ASP A 18 35.66 -12.77 -2.50
N ASP A 19 35.65 -12.09 -1.34
CA ASP A 19 35.48 -12.68 -0.02
C ASP A 19 34.00 -12.75 0.40
N ALA A 20 33.31 -13.74 -0.18
CA ALA A 20 31.92 -14.04 0.13
C ALA A 20 31.68 -14.41 1.61
N LYS A 21 32.71 -14.92 2.32
CA LYS A 21 32.61 -15.38 3.70
C LYS A 21 32.55 -14.20 4.67
N THR A 22 33.45 -13.22 4.52
CA THR A 22 33.42 -12.00 5.31
C THR A 22 32.08 -11.26 5.18
N ILE A 23 31.52 -11.20 3.96
CA ILE A 23 30.19 -10.61 3.75
C ILE A 23 29.11 -11.34 4.58
N GLN A 24 29.13 -12.67 4.59
CA GLN A 24 28.15 -13.47 5.34
C GLN A 24 28.30 -13.27 6.85
N GLU A 25 29.53 -13.28 7.35
CA GLU A 25 29.84 -13.07 8.78
C GLU A 25 29.36 -11.70 9.24
N LEU A 26 29.68 -10.62 8.51
CA LEU A 26 29.22 -9.27 8.83
C LEU A 26 27.70 -9.17 8.85
N ARG A 27 27.01 -9.79 7.89
CA ARG A 27 25.55 -9.80 7.84
C ARG A 27 24.94 -10.60 8.97
N SER A 28 25.56 -11.70 9.38
CA SER A 28 25.12 -12.50 10.54
C SER A 28 25.22 -11.71 11.85
N GLN A 29 26.18 -10.79 11.95
CA GLN A 29 26.35 -9.85 13.06
C GLN A 29 25.38 -8.65 13.00
N GLY A 30 24.55 -8.56 11.95
CA GLY A 30 23.53 -7.52 11.80
C GLY A 30 23.98 -6.30 11.00
N TYR A 31 25.20 -6.28 10.47
CA TYR A 31 25.66 -5.21 9.58
C TYR A 31 24.92 -5.25 8.24
N GLN A 32 24.70 -4.07 7.65
CA GLN A 32 23.94 -3.91 6.40
C GLN A 32 24.83 -3.32 5.30
N PRO A 33 24.81 -3.87 4.08
CA PRO A 33 25.64 -3.42 2.95
C PRO A 33 25.03 -2.18 2.27
N VAL A 34 24.79 -1.11 3.02
CA VAL A 34 24.08 0.08 2.52
C VAL A 34 24.95 1.33 2.40
N ALA A 35 26.16 1.34 2.95
CA ALA A 35 27.08 2.46 2.79
C ALA A 35 27.41 2.70 1.31
N VAL A 36 27.60 3.95 0.91
CA VAL A 36 28.12 4.28 -0.43
C VAL A 36 29.60 4.63 -0.34
N ASP A 37 30.36 4.35 -1.40
CA ASP A 37 31.77 4.73 -1.49
C ASP A 37 31.93 6.22 -1.87
N LYS A 38 33.18 6.66 -2.05
CA LYS A 38 33.52 8.03 -2.49
C LYS A 38 32.95 8.41 -3.86
N ASN A 39 32.57 7.43 -4.69
CA ASN A 39 31.96 7.63 -6.00
C ASN A 39 30.42 7.58 -5.93
N GLY A 40 29.85 7.34 -4.73
CA GLY A 40 28.42 7.16 -4.54
C GLY A 40 27.92 5.74 -4.86
N ASP A 41 28.82 4.77 -5.04
CA ASP A 41 28.46 3.39 -5.38
C ASP A 41 28.16 2.56 -4.12
N SER A 42 27.05 1.83 -4.13
CA SER A 42 26.76 0.80 -3.13
C SER A 42 27.64 -0.45 -3.35
N PRO A 43 27.76 -1.35 -2.36
CA PRO A 43 28.43 -2.65 -2.57
C PRO A 43 27.84 -3.42 -3.76
N MET A 44 26.53 -3.35 -3.96
CA MET A 44 25.85 -3.97 -5.10
C MET A 44 26.23 -3.35 -6.45
N ASP A 45 26.51 -2.05 -6.48
CA ASP A 45 26.98 -1.36 -7.69
C ASP A 45 28.42 -1.72 -8.01
N VAL A 46 29.30 -1.79 -7.00
CA VAL A 46 30.67 -2.29 -7.16
C VAL A 46 30.67 -3.71 -7.74
N LEU A 47 29.88 -4.63 -7.17
CA LEU A 47 29.75 -5.99 -7.71
C LEU A 47 29.20 -5.99 -9.14
N SER A 48 28.25 -5.12 -9.46
CA SER A 48 27.67 -5.03 -10.81
C SER A 48 28.68 -4.54 -11.86
N LYS A 49 29.69 -3.76 -11.46
CA LYS A 49 30.73 -3.20 -12.34
C LYS A 49 31.93 -4.14 -12.55
N ARG A 50 32.13 -5.14 -11.69
CA ARG A 50 33.21 -6.15 -11.81
C ARG A 50 32.98 -7.05 -13.04
N GLN A 51 33.72 -6.84 -14.13
CA GLN A 51 33.72 -7.70 -15.33
C GLN A 51 34.81 -8.78 -15.33
N ASP A 52 35.73 -8.69 -14.37
CA ASP A 52 36.92 -9.53 -14.22
C ASP A 52 36.66 -10.85 -13.45
N ILE A 53 35.48 -11.03 -12.87
CA ILE A 53 35.10 -12.22 -12.10
C ILE A 53 34.22 -13.19 -12.89
N SER A 54 34.34 -14.47 -12.56
CA SER A 54 33.47 -15.51 -13.11
C SER A 54 32.00 -15.31 -12.71
N ALA A 55 31.08 -15.88 -13.50
CA ALA A 55 29.64 -15.84 -13.20
C ALA A 55 29.31 -16.52 -11.85
N ASP A 56 30.01 -17.61 -11.51
CA ASP A 56 29.86 -18.32 -10.24
C ASP A 56 30.32 -17.45 -9.06
N THR A 57 31.48 -16.81 -9.17
CA THR A 57 31.98 -15.84 -8.16
C THR A 57 30.99 -14.69 -7.98
N ARG A 58 30.49 -14.12 -9.08
CA ARG A 58 29.50 -13.03 -9.05
C ARG A 58 28.22 -13.46 -8.35
N GLN A 59 27.71 -14.66 -8.65
CA GLN A 59 26.51 -15.20 -8.02
C GLN A 59 26.73 -15.46 -6.52
N LYS A 60 27.89 -15.99 -6.12
CA LYS A 60 28.25 -16.20 -4.70
C LYS A 60 28.27 -14.88 -3.93
N LEU A 61 28.94 -13.85 -4.45
CA LEU A 61 28.99 -12.53 -3.83
C LEU A 61 27.60 -11.89 -3.75
N HIS A 62 26.82 -11.94 -4.83
CA HIS A 62 25.45 -11.43 -4.88
C HIS A 62 24.56 -12.11 -3.83
N HIS A 63 24.62 -13.44 -3.76
CA HIS A 63 23.91 -14.21 -2.75
C HIS A 63 24.36 -13.84 -1.34
N SER A 64 25.66 -13.73 -1.09
CA SER A 64 26.20 -13.31 0.21
C SER A 64 25.70 -11.92 0.61
N LEU A 65 25.51 -10.98 -0.31
CA LEU A 65 24.98 -9.64 0.00
C LEU A 65 23.49 -9.61 0.31
N LEU A 66 22.69 -10.40 -0.42
CA LEU A 66 21.23 -10.23 -0.45
C LEU A 66 20.41 -11.41 0.08
N SER A 67 21.03 -12.55 0.40
CA SER A 67 20.33 -13.72 0.94
C SER A 67 19.47 -13.36 2.16
N SER A 68 18.29 -13.93 2.29
CA SER A 68 17.48 -13.68 3.47
C SER A 68 18.06 -14.34 4.71
N LEU A 69 18.18 -13.58 5.80
CA LEU A 69 18.50 -14.11 7.13
C LEU A 69 17.23 -14.48 7.92
N ASN A 70 16.07 -14.44 7.27
CA ASN A 70 14.81 -14.82 7.89
C ASN A 70 14.65 -16.34 7.81
N PRO A 71 14.41 -17.04 8.93
CA PRO A 71 14.32 -18.50 8.94
C PRO A 71 13.14 -19.05 8.13
N THR A 72 12.11 -18.26 7.89
CA THR A 72 10.94 -18.68 7.07
C THR A 72 11.15 -18.46 5.57
N ALA A 73 12.21 -17.75 5.16
CA ALA A 73 12.46 -17.53 3.75
C ALA A 73 12.90 -18.84 3.07
N PRO A 74 12.43 -19.13 1.84
CA PRO A 74 12.87 -20.31 1.10
C PRO A 74 14.40 -20.36 0.96
N LYS A 75 14.96 -21.57 0.96
CA LYS A 75 16.40 -21.77 0.78
C LYS A 75 16.86 -21.14 -0.53
N GLY A 76 17.95 -20.38 -0.48
CA GLY A 76 18.48 -19.68 -1.66
C GLY A 76 17.78 -18.34 -1.96
N TYR A 77 16.74 -17.95 -1.22
CA TYR A 77 16.02 -16.71 -1.49
C TYR A 77 16.91 -15.48 -1.31
N VAL A 78 17.01 -14.70 -2.39
CA VAL A 78 17.65 -13.39 -2.45
C VAL A 78 16.57 -12.33 -2.34
N LYS A 79 16.75 -11.33 -1.46
CA LYS A 79 15.80 -10.23 -1.29
C LYS A 79 15.59 -9.43 -2.60
N PRO A 80 14.46 -8.71 -2.72
CA PRO A 80 14.26 -7.75 -3.80
C PRO A 80 15.23 -6.55 -3.65
N GLU A 81 15.63 -5.99 -4.77
CA GLU A 81 16.56 -4.84 -4.88
C GLU A 81 15.80 -3.52 -5.11
N ALA A 82 14.56 -3.60 -5.61
CA ALA A 82 13.67 -2.47 -5.79
C ALA A 82 12.28 -2.77 -5.22
N PHE A 83 11.62 -1.74 -4.69
CA PHE A 83 10.28 -1.85 -4.10
C PHE A 83 9.34 -0.79 -4.67
N HIS A 84 8.08 -1.15 -4.85
CA HIS A 84 6.99 -0.22 -5.13
C HIS A 84 5.88 -0.43 -4.11
N GLY A 85 5.45 0.63 -3.44
CA GLY A 85 4.23 0.59 -2.64
C GLY A 85 3.07 1.08 -3.46
N SER A 86 1.88 0.50 -3.32
CA SER A 86 0.68 1.12 -3.89
C SER A 86 -0.58 0.77 -3.11
N PRO A 87 -1.46 1.76 -2.89
CA PRO A 87 -2.82 1.47 -2.45
C PRO A 87 -3.65 0.77 -3.56
N TRP A 88 -3.22 0.87 -4.83
CA TRP A 88 -3.85 0.26 -6.01
C TRP A 88 -3.22 -1.09 -6.37
N GLY A 89 -2.79 -1.86 -5.36
CA GLY A 89 -2.03 -3.08 -5.59
C GLY A 89 -2.79 -4.14 -6.39
N PHE A 90 -4.09 -4.27 -6.17
CA PHE A 90 -4.90 -5.23 -6.93
C PHE A 90 -5.03 -4.83 -8.41
N GLU A 91 -5.20 -3.54 -8.68
CA GLU A 91 -5.31 -3.01 -10.04
C GLU A 91 -4.00 -3.21 -10.82
N ILE A 92 -2.85 -3.05 -10.15
CA ILE A 92 -1.54 -3.41 -10.69
C ILE A 92 -1.47 -4.90 -11.06
N LEU A 93 -1.89 -5.79 -10.16
CA LEU A 93 -1.93 -7.23 -10.44
C LEU A 93 -2.85 -7.56 -11.63
N ARG A 94 -4.06 -6.97 -11.64
CA ARG A 94 -5.04 -7.14 -12.73
C ARG A 94 -4.49 -6.68 -14.08
N SER A 95 -3.76 -5.57 -14.09
CA SER A 95 -3.17 -5.02 -15.32
C SER A 95 -1.84 -5.67 -15.70
N ALA A 96 -1.30 -6.55 -14.85
CA ALA A 96 0.00 -7.21 -14.98
C ALA A 96 1.21 -6.25 -15.15
N ALA A 97 1.05 -4.97 -14.78
CA ALA A 97 2.11 -3.96 -14.92
C ALA A 97 1.95 -2.79 -13.93
N LEU A 98 3.05 -2.15 -13.58
CA LEU A 98 3.05 -0.81 -13.00
C LEU A 98 2.83 0.20 -14.11
N LYS A 99 1.61 0.72 -14.21
CA LYS A 99 1.22 1.70 -15.24
C LYS A 99 1.11 3.10 -14.65
N ALA A 100 1.39 4.12 -15.46
CA ALA A 100 1.05 5.49 -15.06
C ALA A 100 -0.47 5.60 -15.05
N GLY A 101 -1.03 5.93 -13.89
CA GLY A 101 -2.37 6.53 -13.76
C GLY A 101 -3.47 5.96 -14.67
N VAL A 102 -3.71 4.64 -14.64
CA VAL A 102 -4.89 4.06 -15.33
C VAL A 102 -6.21 4.69 -14.82
N ASN A 103 -6.21 5.41 -13.69
CA ASN A 103 -7.41 5.97 -13.06
C ASN A 103 -7.38 7.48 -12.75
N ASP A 104 -6.54 8.31 -13.38
CA ASP A 104 -6.73 9.78 -13.25
C ASP A 104 -6.50 10.53 -14.57
N PRO A 105 -7.57 10.88 -15.31
CA PRO A 105 -7.50 11.79 -16.46
C PRO A 105 -7.13 13.24 -16.07
N LYS A 106 -7.02 13.58 -14.78
CA LYS A 106 -6.77 14.96 -14.33
C LYS A 106 -5.31 15.10 -13.91
N GLY A 107 -4.50 15.54 -14.88
CA GLY A 107 -3.15 16.01 -14.67
C GLY A 107 -3.04 16.91 -13.44
N GLY A 108 -2.45 16.37 -12.38
CA GLY A 108 -1.96 17.12 -11.23
C GLY A 108 -0.46 16.90 -11.09
N SER A 109 0.14 17.55 -10.09
CA SER A 109 1.54 17.40 -9.67
C SER A 109 1.93 15.99 -9.17
N GLN A 110 1.14 14.98 -9.53
CA GLN A 110 1.18 13.55 -9.20
C GLN A 110 1.65 12.69 -10.40
N SER A 111 2.41 13.27 -11.34
CA SER A 111 2.97 12.63 -12.55
C SER A 111 3.81 11.35 -12.31
N LEU A 112 4.11 11.01 -11.04
CA LEU A 112 4.88 9.82 -10.66
C LEU A 112 4.06 8.78 -9.86
N GLU A 113 2.80 9.05 -9.53
CA GLU A 113 1.94 8.10 -8.82
C GLU A 113 1.72 6.84 -9.68
N GLY A 114 2.45 5.77 -9.35
CA GLY A 114 2.45 4.49 -10.06
C GLY A 114 3.79 4.08 -10.68
N LYS A 115 4.79 4.98 -10.74
CA LYS A 115 6.10 4.70 -11.39
C LYS A 115 7.31 4.82 -10.48
N VAL A 116 7.11 5.21 -9.22
CA VAL A 116 8.19 5.35 -8.23
C VAL A 116 8.66 3.99 -7.73
N PHE A 117 9.97 3.78 -7.79
CA PHE A 117 10.67 2.69 -7.14
C PHE A 117 11.52 3.21 -5.96
N PHE A 118 11.61 2.38 -4.93
CA PHE A 118 12.54 2.50 -3.83
C PHE A 118 13.62 1.44 -4.01
N SER A 119 14.82 1.86 -4.42
CA SER A 119 15.93 0.96 -4.72
C SER A 119 17.05 1.05 -3.69
N ASP A 120 17.66 -0.10 -3.41
CA ASP A 120 18.84 -0.27 -2.55
C ASP A 120 20.12 0.37 -3.11
N ARG A 121 20.07 0.94 -4.31
CA ARG A 121 21.19 1.62 -4.97
C ARG A 121 21.05 3.14 -4.98
N THR A 122 19.96 3.68 -4.43
CA THR A 122 19.70 5.13 -4.45
C THR A 122 19.69 5.71 -3.04
N PRO A 123 20.46 6.79 -2.79
CA PRO A 123 20.33 7.56 -1.55
C PRO A 123 18.96 8.26 -1.49
N LEU A 124 18.57 8.74 -0.31
CA LEU A 124 17.32 9.49 -0.14
C LEU A 124 17.49 10.95 -0.57
N SER A 125 18.67 11.51 -0.30
CA SER A 125 19.07 12.87 -0.60
C SER A 125 20.49 12.87 -1.17
N ALA A 126 20.82 13.91 -1.95
CA ALA A 126 22.18 14.09 -2.44
C ALA A 126 23.15 14.27 -1.26
N GLY A 127 24.21 13.45 -1.20
CA GLY A 127 25.21 13.49 -0.14
C GLY A 127 24.98 12.53 1.03
N ASP A 128 23.92 11.70 1.01
CA ASP A 128 23.77 10.64 2.01
C ASP A 128 24.94 9.64 1.90
N ALA A 129 25.59 9.33 3.02
CA ALA A 129 26.65 8.32 3.11
C ALA A 129 26.13 6.86 3.01
N GLU A 130 24.82 6.69 2.90
CA GLU A 130 24.17 5.40 2.73
C GLU A 130 23.09 5.47 1.65
N THR A 131 22.93 4.37 0.93
CA THR A 131 21.69 4.06 0.22
C THR A 131 20.52 3.98 1.21
N ARG A 132 19.29 4.11 0.72
CA ARG A 132 18.08 4.14 1.56
C ARG A 132 17.98 2.91 2.47
N ASN A 133 18.45 3.02 3.72
CA ASN A 133 18.44 1.93 4.73
C ASN A 133 17.04 1.44 5.14
N LYS A 134 15.97 2.09 4.66
CA LYS A 134 14.57 1.84 5.01
C LYS A 134 13.68 1.60 3.78
N LEU A 135 14.20 1.07 2.67
CA LEU A 135 13.47 0.83 1.40
C LEU A 135 12.05 0.31 1.58
N ARG A 136 11.94 -0.83 2.29
CA ARG A 136 10.66 -1.48 2.55
C ARG A 136 9.73 -0.59 3.36
N GLN A 137 10.27 0.15 4.33
CA GLN A 137 9.46 1.07 5.13
C GLN A 137 8.96 2.24 4.28
N SER A 138 9.79 2.79 3.40
CA SER A 138 9.39 3.85 2.47
C SER A 138 8.30 3.36 1.52
N ALA A 139 8.46 2.16 0.94
CA ALA A 139 7.43 1.54 0.12
C ALA A 139 6.13 1.29 0.90
N ARG A 140 6.19 0.83 2.16
CA ARG A 140 5.01 0.67 3.02
C ARG A 140 4.28 1.99 3.27
N VAL A 141 5.01 3.05 3.60
CA VAL A 141 4.41 4.38 3.82
C VAL A 141 3.75 4.87 2.54
N TYR A 142 4.43 4.71 1.41
CA TYR A 142 3.89 5.09 0.11
C TYR A 142 2.66 4.26 -0.28
N ALA A 143 2.62 2.97 0.07
CA ALA A 143 1.47 2.09 -0.17
C ALA A 143 0.19 2.48 0.59
N LEU A 144 0.29 3.31 1.64
CA LEU A 144 -0.89 3.84 2.32
C LEU A 144 -1.65 4.86 1.46
N GLY A 145 -0.99 5.46 0.45
CA GLY A 145 -1.59 6.53 -0.34
C GLY A 145 -1.98 7.76 0.50
N ALA A 146 -1.22 8.00 1.57
CA ALA A 146 -1.50 9.02 2.57
C ALA A 146 -1.29 10.45 2.05
N GLY A 147 -2.13 11.37 2.48
CA GLY A 147 -2.02 12.79 2.18
C GLY A 147 -3.34 13.54 2.26
N SER A 148 -3.28 14.88 2.26
CA SER A 148 -4.40 15.76 2.63
C SER A 148 -5.26 16.26 1.46
N LYS A 149 -5.04 15.78 0.24
CA LYS A 149 -5.85 16.19 -0.93
C LYS A 149 -7.03 15.24 -1.08
N LEU A 150 -8.16 15.74 -1.56
CA LEU A 150 -9.34 14.93 -1.94
C LEU A 150 -9.03 13.82 -2.97
N THR A 151 -7.90 13.93 -3.68
CA THR A 151 -7.46 12.94 -4.65
C THR A 151 -6.65 11.78 -4.05
N THR A 152 -6.22 11.87 -2.79
CA THR A 152 -5.46 10.78 -2.15
C THR A 152 -6.35 9.60 -1.79
N VAL A 153 -5.77 8.41 -1.73
CA VAL A 153 -6.53 7.20 -1.35
C VAL A 153 -6.97 7.26 0.11
N GLU A 154 -6.12 7.77 1.00
CA GLU A 154 -6.45 7.92 2.42
C GLU A 154 -7.72 8.76 2.58
N THR A 155 -7.73 9.99 2.05
CA THR A 155 -8.90 10.87 2.13
C THR A 155 -10.13 10.28 1.43
N ARG A 156 -9.98 9.62 0.27
CA ARG A 156 -11.12 8.93 -0.38
C ARG A 156 -11.69 7.79 0.46
N SER A 157 -10.84 7.05 1.16
CA SER A 157 -11.25 5.97 2.07
C SER A 157 -11.99 6.54 3.28
N GLU A 158 -11.52 7.66 3.83
CA GLU A 158 -12.18 8.35 4.94
C GLU A 158 -13.56 8.91 4.55
N ILE A 159 -13.64 9.58 3.40
CA ILE A 159 -14.91 10.08 2.85
C ILE A 159 -15.89 8.93 2.64
N TYR A 160 -15.43 7.80 2.07
CA TYR A 160 -16.27 6.63 1.85
C TYR A 160 -16.81 6.04 3.17
N LEU A 161 -15.95 5.88 4.18
CA LEU A 161 -16.35 5.34 5.49
C LEU A 161 -17.45 6.19 6.14
N LEU A 162 -17.28 7.51 6.15
CA LEU A 162 -18.26 8.44 6.71
C LEU A 162 -19.55 8.47 5.89
N ALA A 163 -19.46 8.58 4.55
CA ALA A 163 -20.64 8.61 3.68
C ALA A 163 -21.47 7.33 3.82
N ARG A 164 -20.82 6.17 3.84
CA ARG A 164 -21.49 4.89 4.05
C ARG A 164 -22.14 4.79 5.42
N ALA A 165 -21.45 5.23 6.49
CA ALA A 165 -22.05 5.23 7.82
C ALA A 165 -23.34 6.07 7.84
N VAL A 166 -23.31 7.25 7.21
CA VAL A 166 -24.50 8.11 7.05
C VAL A 166 -25.60 7.42 6.24
N ASN A 167 -25.29 6.82 5.09
CA ASN A 167 -26.27 6.13 4.25
C ASN A 167 -26.92 4.95 4.99
N ARG A 168 -26.13 4.15 5.73
CA ARG A 168 -26.67 3.08 6.59
C ARG A 168 -27.57 3.61 7.71
N ALA A 169 -27.26 4.77 8.26
CA ALA A 169 -28.11 5.42 9.26
C ALA A 169 -29.44 5.90 8.66
N TYR A 170 -29.42 6.42 7.42
CA TYR A 170 -30.64 6.73 6.65
C TYR A 170 -31.48 5.47 6.40
N GLU A 171 -30.89 4.38 5.93
CA GLU A 171 -31.59 3.12 5.65
C GLU A 171 -32.28 2.54 6.89
N ARG A 172 -31.63 2.65 8.05
CA ARG A 172 -32.12 2.08 9.32
C ARG A 172 -32.95 3.06 10.15
N ASN A 173 -33.08 4.30 9.70
CA ASN A 173 -33.62 5.40 10.49
C ASN A 173 -33.01 5.48 11.90
N ALA A 174 -31.68 5.35 12.00
CA ALA A 174 -30.95 5.16 13.24
C ALA A 174 -29.79 6.16 13.38
N PHE A 175 -30.11 7.46 13.37
CA PHE A 175 -29.12 8.50 13.61
C PHE A 175 -28.86 8.67 15.12
N PRO A 176 -27.60 8.73 15.56
CA PRO A 176 -27.30 9.14 16.92
C PRO A 176 -27.60 10.63 17.11
N ASP A 177 -27.69 11.06 18.37
CA ASP A 177 -27.69 12.48 18.72
C ASP A 177 -26.35 13.10 18.35
N SER A 178 -26.30 13.66 17.16
CA SER A 178 -25.11 14.27 16.56
C SER A 178 -25.25 15.80 16.58
N PRO A 179 -24.14 16.55 16.70
CA PRO A 179 -24.15 18.00 16.46
C PRO A 179 -24.75 18.28 15.08
N LYS A 180 -25.64 19.28 14.98
CA LYS A 180 -26.22 19.71 13.69
C LYS A 180 -25.57 21.00 13.24
N ILE A 181 -25.26 21.08 11.94
CA ILE A 181 -24.68 22.29 11.33
C ILE A 181 -25.47 22.72 10.10
N ALA A 182 -25.28 23.98 9.72
CA ALA A 182 -25.70 24.49 8.41
C ALA A 182 -24.52 24.37 7.43
N LEU A 183 -24.75 23.77 6.27
CA LEU A 183 -23.80 23.79 5.17
C LEU A 183 -23.89 25.10 4.39
N LEU A 184 -22.76 25.77 4.25
CA LEU A 184 -22.64 26.98 3.45
C LEU A 184 -22.40 26.63 1.98
N LEU A 185 -23.30 27.08 1.10
CA LEU A 185 -23.18 26.94 -0.35
C LEU A 185 -22.64 28.22 -0.97
N PRO A 186 -21.77 28.13 -2.00
CA PRO A 186 -21.22 29.30 -2.68
C PRO A 186 -22.21 30.01 -3.59
N SER A 187 -23.22 29.32 -4.13
CA SER A 187 -24.29 29.87 -4.99
C SER A 187 -25.55 28.99 -4.92
N ALA A 188 -26.70 29.54 -5.33
CA ALA A 188 -27.97 28.84 -5.50
C ALA A 188 -28.22 28.31 -6.92
N ASP A 189 -27.35 28.60 -7.90
CA ASP A 189 -27.60 28.28 -9.33
C ASP A 189 -27.68 26.78 -9.63
N ASN A 190 -26.98 25.96 -8.82
CA ASN A 190 -27.07 24.50 -8.85
C ASN A 190 -26.89 23.97 -7.42
N PRO A 191 -27.97 23.96 -6.61
CA PRO A 191 -27.88 23.67 -5.19
C PRO A 191 -27.46 22.22 -4.93
N GLU A 192 -27.86 21.28 -5.78
CA GLU A 192 -27.53 19.85 -5.65
C GLU A 192 -26.03 19.60 -5.85
N GLU A 193 -25.43 20.17 -6.89
CA GLU A 193 -23.98 20.07 -7.12
C GLU A 193 -23.19 20.83 -6.04
N ALA A 194 -23.68 21.99 -5.61
CA ALA A 194 -23.06 22.75 -4.53
C ALA A 194 -23.09 21.97 -3.20
N VAL A 195 -24.20 21.32 -2.86
CA VAL A 195 -24.33 20.43 -1.70
C VAL A 195 -23.37 19.26 -1.82
N TYR A 196 -23.31 18.60 -2.97
CA TYR A 196 -22.37 17.50 -3.22
C TYR A 196 -20.91 17.93 -2.98
N LEU A 197 -20.46 19.05 -3.56
CA LEU A 197 -19.09 19.53 -3.41
C LEU A 197 -18.78 19.97 -1.98
N SER A 198 -19.72 20.64 -1.31
CA SER A 198 -19.57 21.06 0.08
C SER A 198 -19.52 19.85 1.03
N LEU A 199 -20.35 18.84 0.81
CA LEU A 199 -20.32 17.59 1.57
C LEU A 199 -19.02 16.82 1.37
N LEU A 200 -18.51 16.74 0.15
CA LEU A 200 -17.23 16.07 -0.13
C LEU A 200 -16.09 16.71 0.69
N ARG A 201 -16.04 18.04 0.75
CA ARG A 201 -15.06 18.78 1.57
C ARG A 201 -15.31 18.60 3.07
N HIS A 202 -16.56 18.63 3.49
CA HIS A 202 -16.95 18.43 4.88
C HIS A 202 -16.54 17.06 5.40
N LEU A 203 -16.81 16.01 4.62
CA LEU A 203 -16.40 14.64 4.91
C LEU A 203 -14.87 14.52 5.03
N ALA A 204 -14.14 15.10 4.08
CA ALA A 204 -12.67 15.10 4.11
C ALA A 204 -12.10 15.82 5.35
N ALA A 205 -12.71 16.93 5.76
CA ALA A 205 -12.29 17.67 6.95
C ALA A 205 -12.51 16.88 8.26
N HIS A 206 -13.38 15.87 8.25
CA HIS A 206 -13.73 15.05 9.41
C HIS A 206 -13.19 13.62 9.31
N GLY A 207 -12.27 13.33 8.39
CA GLY A 207 -11.73 12.00 8.16
C GLY A 207 -11.14 11.32 9.41
N ALA A 208 -10.59 12.10 10.35
CA ALA A 208 -10.07 11.58 11.62
C ALA A 208 -11.10 10.83 12.49
N LEU A 209 -12.41 11.09 12.31
CA LEU A 209 -13.48 10.36 13.01
C LEU A 209 -13.56 8.89 12.59
N THR A 210 -12.94 8.51 11.47
CA THR A 210 -12.95 7.11 11.00
C THR A 210 -12.10 6.18 11.86
N HIS A 211 -11.33 6.72 12.80
CA HIS A 211 -10.58 5.94 13.80
C HIS A 211 -11.43 5.46 14.98
N GLU A 212 -12.71 5.85 15.05
CA GLU A 212 -13.66 5.34 16.05
C GLU A 212 -13.95 3.84 15.83
N LYS A 213 -14.39 3.14 16.88
CA LYS A 213 -14.55 1.67 16.83
C LYS A 213 -15.78 1.19 16.05
N SER A 214 -16.74 2.08 15.77
CA SER A 214 -18.00 1.74 15.09
C SER A 214 -18.61 2.94 14.37
N ASP A 215 -19.45 2.65 13.36
CA ASP A 215 -20.23 3.65 12.63
C ASP A 215 -21.05 4.54 13.59
N GLY A 216 -21.67 3.97 14.63
CA GLY A 216 -22.47 4.75 15.59
C GLY A 216 -21.64 5.76 16.40
N GLN A 217 -20.44 5.37 16.86
CA GLN A 217 -19.54 6.27 17.59
C GLN A 217 -18.95 7.35 16.68
N MET A 218 -18.66 6.99 15.43
CA MET A 218 -18.22 7.93 14.39
C MET A 218 -19.30 8.99 14.15
N LEU A 219 -20.54 8.56 13.91
CA LEU A 219 -21.66 9.46 13.62
C LEU A 219 -22.10 10.32 14.80
N ALA A 220 -21.96 9.85 16.04
CA ALA A 220 -22.29 10.65 17.23
C ALA A 220 -21.39 11.90 17.34
N LYS A 221 -20.16 11.84 16.83
CA LYS A 221 -19.21 12.95 16.82
C LYS A 221 -19.21 13.74 15.51
N PHE A 222 -19.82 13.21 14.45
CA PHE A 222 -19.84 13.85 13.15
C PHE A 222 -20.79 15.04 13.14
N PRO A 223 -20.32 16.27 12.84
CA PRO A 223 -21.19 17.43 12.71
C PRO A 223 -22.09 17.25 11.49
N PHE A 224 -23.34 16.86 11.70
CA PHE A 224 -24.24 16.46 10.65
C PHE A 224 -24.87 17.68 9.98
N PRO A 225 -24.72 17.85 8.66
CA PRO A 225 -25.43 18.86 7.91
C PRO A 225 -26.94 18.64 7.93
N ALA A 226 -27.67 19.50 8.63
CA ALA A 226 -29.14 19.44 8.70
C ALA A 226 -29.81 20.56 7.91
N ASN A 227 -29.10 21.67 7.69
CA ASN A 227 -29.60 22.87 7.03
C ASN A 227 -28.61 23.34 5.95
N VAL A 228 -29.09 24.21 5.06
CA VAL A 228 -28.31 24.82 3.99
C VAL A 228 -28.45 26.33 4.07
N THR A 229 -27.35 27.05 3.97
CA THR A 229 -27.32 28.50 3.79
C THR A 229 -26.60 28.83 2.50
N VAL A 230 -27.12 29.77 1.71
CA VAL A 230 -26.44 30.23 0.49
C VAL A 230 -25.70 31.51 0.81
N LYS A 231 -24.43 31.57 0.42
CA LYS A 231 -23.59 32.75 0.61
C LYS A 231 -24.20 33.94 -0.16
N ASP A 232 -24.29 35.08 0.51
CA ASP A 232 -24.73 36.36 -0.07
C ASP A 232 -26.12 36.33 -0.74
N SER A 233 -27.01 35.42 -0.29
CA SER A 233 -28.35 35.24 -0.86
C SER A 233 -29.43 35.04 0.22
N SER A 234 -30.65 35.50 -0.07
CA SER A 234 -31.85 35.27 0.75
C SER A 234 -32.62 34.00 0.38
N VAL A 235 -32.11 33.22 -0.58
CA VAL A 235 -32.73 31.95 -0.99
C VAL A 235 -32.77 30.99 0.20
N THR A 236 -33.95 30.47 0.48
CA THR A 236 -34.20 29.47 1.52
C THR A 236 -34.78 28.22 0.89
N PHE A 237 -34.37 27.06 1.40
CA PHE A 237 -34.87 25.75 0.97
C PHE A 237 -35.73 25.16 2.07
N SER A 238 -36.78 24.42 1.71
CA SER A 238 -37.58 23.69 2.70
C SER A 238 -36.75 22.58 3.36
N SER A 239 -37.09 22.22 4.60
CA SER A 239 -36.42 21.15 5.34
C SER A 239 -36.46 19.80 4.60
N GLU A 240 -37.59 19.49 3.97
CA GLU A 240 -37.78 18.28 3.15
C GLU A 240 -36.84 18.28 1.94
N HIS A 241 -36.74 19.41 1.23
CA HIS A 241 -35.86 19.53 0.07
C HIS A 241 -34.38 19.46 0.48
N VAL A 242 -33.99 20.09 1.59
CA VAL A 242 -32.63 19.96 2.14
C VAL A 242 -32.32 18.51 2.48
N SER A 243 -33.24 17.82 3.18
CA SER A 243 -33.05 16.41 3.54
C SER A 243 -32.87 15.52 2.31
N ALA A 244 -33.69 15.72 1.27
CA ALA A 244 -33.58 15.00 0.01
C ALA A 244 -32.23 15.26 -0.69
N MET A 245 -31.81 16.53 -0.81
CA MET A 245 -30.51 16.89 -1.41
C MET A 245 -29.33 16.28 -0.65
N MET A 246 -29.34 16.34 0.70
CA MET A 246 -28.28 15.75 1.52
C MET A 246 -28.19 14.25 1.30
N ARG A 247 -29.33 13.54 1.35
CA ARG A 247 -29.38 12.09 1.15
C ARG A 247 -28.86 11.71 -0.24
N GLN A 248 -29.35 12.34 -1.30
CA GLN A 248 -28.90 12.07 -2.67
C GLN A 248 -27.40 12.34 -2.85
N ALA A 249 -26.88 13.39 -2.21
CA ALA A 249 -25.45 13.70 -2.28
C ALA A 249 -24.59 12.65 -1.54
N PHE A 250 -24.99 12.18 -0.35
CA PHE A 250 -24.28 11.08 0.32
C PHE A 250 -24.33 9.78 -0.48
N GLU A 251 -25.49 9.42 -1.03
CA GLU A 251 -25.65 8.24 -1.92
C GLU A 251 -24.77 8.37 -3.17
N ARG A 252 -24.70 9.57 -3.77
CA ARG A 252 -23.81 9.85 -4.91
C ARG A 252 -22.34 9.75 -4.54
N ILE A 253 -21.92 10.32 -3.41
CA ILE A 253 -20.53 10.27 -2.94
C ILE A 253 -20.08 8.82 -2.75
N GLU A 254 -20.87 8.00 -2.05
CA GLU A 254 -20.55 6.60 -1.82
C GLU A 254 -20.43 5.83 -3.14
N ARG A 255 -21.42 5.98 -4.03
CA ARG A 255 -21.43 5.33 -5.35
C ARG A 255 -20.24 5.71 -6.22
N GLU A 256 -19.93 7.00 -6.34
CA GLU A 256 -18.79 7.44 -7.15
C GLU A 256 -17.44 6.99 -6.59
N LEU A 257 -17.34 6.83 -5.25
CA LEU A 257 -16.14 6.28 -4.64
C LEU A 257 -15.97 4.80 -5.00
N LEU A 258 -17.04 4.02 -4.94
CA LEU A 258 -17.04 2.62 -5.35
C LEU A 258 -16.82 2.43 -6.86
N ASP A 259 -17.22 3.41 -7.67
CA ASP A 259 -17.04 3.40 -9.13
C ASP A 259 -15.62 3.84 -9.55
N GLY A 260 -14.61 3.14 -9.03
CA GLY A 260 -13.22 3.25 -9.49
C GLY A 260 -12.38 4.38 -8.87
N LYS A 261 -12.95 5.23 -8.01
CA LYS A 261 -12.15 6.24 -7.27
C LYS A 261 -11.50 5.67 -6.01
N LEU A 262 -12.09 4.63 -5.42
CA LEU A 262 -11.54 3.89 -4.27
C LEU A 262 -10.86 2.60 -4.77
N PRO A 263 -9.67 2.24 -4.24
CA PRO A 263 -9.04 0.96 -4.59
C PRO A 263 -9.94 -0.23 -4.28
N TYR A 264 -9.93 -1.23 -5.13
CA TYR A 264 -10.84 -2.36 -5.04
C TYR A 264 -10.66 -3.17 -3.74
N LEU A 265 -9.42 -3.32 -3.26
CA LEU A 265 -9.19 -3.98 -1.96
C LEU A 265 -9.78 -3.20 -0.79
N ASN A 266 -9.75 -1.87 -0.84
CA ASN A 266 -10.40 -1.03 0.17
C ASN A 266 -11.91 -1.16 0.07
N ALA A 267 -12.49 -1.17 -1.14
CA ALA A 267 -13.92 -1.40 -1.34
C ALA A 267 -14.38 -2.77 -0.76
N LEU A 268 -13.63 -3.84 -1.02
CA LEU A 268 -13.87 -5.17 -0.44
C LEU A 268 -13.70 -5.20 1.08
N ASN A 269 -12.75 -4.43 1.60
CA ASN A 269 -12.50 -4.28 3.03
C ASN A 269 -13.28 -3.12 3.65
N GLU A 270 -14.43 -2.80 3.06
CA GLU A 270 -15.38 -1.87 3.65
C GLU A 270 -14.77 -0.50 3.97
N GLY A 271 -13.92 0.02 3.08
CA GLY A 271 -13.26 1.33 3.20
C GLY A 271 -11.93 1.29 3.94
N ASN A 272 -11.63 0.22 4.68
CA ASN A 272 -10.38 0.10 5.41
C ASN A 272 -9.22 -0.23 4.45
N GLY A 273 -8.12 0.53 4.56
CA GLY A 273 -6.95 0.38 3.69
C GLY A 273 -6.30 -1.00 3.72
N VAL A 274 -6.03 -1.58 2.55
CA VAL A 274 -5.28 -2.83 2.38
C VAL A 274 -4.02 -2.56 1.54
N PRO A 275 -2.94 -2.04 2.16
CA PRO A 275 -1.75 -1.65 1.42
C PRO A 275 -0.96 -2.86 0.92
N ILE A 276 -0.47 -2.77 -0.32
CA ILE A 276 0.36 -3.79 -0.96
C ILE A 276 1.73 -3.21 -1.31
N VAL A 277 2.79 -3.99 -1.09
CA VAL A 277 4.14 -3.64 -1.54
C VAL A 277 4.66 -4.71 -2.48
N PHE A 278 5.15 -4.30 -3.64
CA PHE A 278 5.79 -5.15 -4.63
C PHE A 278 7.30 -5.07 -4.50
N GLY A 279 7.97 -6.21 -4.49
CA GLY A 279 9.42 -6.34 -4.50
C GLY A 279 9.91 -6.94 -5.82
N PHE A 280 10.81 -6.23 -6.49
CA PHE A 280 11.35 -6.59 -7.80
C PHE A 280 12.83 -6.99 -7.73
N SER A 281 13.28 -7.77 -8.71
CA SER A 281 14.72 -7.94 -8.99
C SER A 281 15.35 -6.59 -9.37
N LYS A 282 16.68 -6.58 -9.58
CA LYS A 282 17.40 -5.41 -10.11
C LYS A 282 16.64 -4.76 -11.27
N ILE A 283 16.47 -3.45 -11.18
CA ILE A 283 15.94 -2.59 -12.24
C ILE A 283 17.07 -1.66 -12.68
N GLU A 284 17.40 -1.71 -13.96
CA GLU A 284 18.40 -0.86 -14.58
C GLU A 284 17.78 0.40 -15.16
N ASN A 285 18.64 1.40 -15.41
CA ASN A 285 18.30 2.63 -16.12
C ASN A 285 17.12 3.41 -15.50
N MET A 286 16.96 3.34 -14.18
CA MET A 286 15.98 4.16 -13.47
C MET A 286 16.38 5.64 -13.57
N GLN A 287 15.41 6.46 -13.91
CA GLN A 287 15.54 7.90 -13.86
C GLN A 287 15.38 8.38 -12.41
N THR A 288 15.95 9.53 -12.08
CA THR A 288 15.82 10.14 -10.74
C THR A 288 15.07 11.45 -10.85
N HIS A 289 14.01 11.60 -10.06
CA HIS A 289 13.27 12.85 -9.89
C HIS A 289 13.50 13.41 -8.49
N GLN A 290 13.68 14.73 -8.38
CA GLN A 290 13.87 15.41 -7.10
C GLN A 290 12.62 16.20 -6.73
N ILE A 291 12.08 15.91 -5.55
CA ILE A 291 10.98 16.69 -4.97
C ILE A 291 11.54 17.50 -3.81
N ARG A 292 11.43 18.82 -3.90
CA ARG A 292 11.77 19.74 -2.81
C ARG A 292 10.56 20.00 -1.94
N ASN A 293 10.62 19.55 -0.68
CA ASN A 293 9.68 19.97 0.33
C ASN A 293 10.08 21.36 0.83
N LYS A 294 9.32 22.39 0.42
CA LYS A 294 9.58 23.80 0.79
C LYS A 294 9.44 24.06 2.28
N LEU A 295 8.54 23.36 2.97
CA LEU A 295 8.30 23.54 4.41
C LEU A 295 9.44 22.99 5.26
N LEU A 296 10.01 21.85 4.86
CA LEU A 296 11.11 21.19 5.58
C LEU A 296 12.49 21.53 5.01
N ASN A 297 12.56 22.39 3.99
CA ASN A 297 13.74 22.64 3.15
C ASN A 297 14.53 21.38 2.78
N LYS A 298 13.82 20.27 2.55
CA LYS A 298 14.41 18.95 2.30
C LYS A 298 14.19 18.54 0.85
N VAL A 299 15.24 18.10 0.17
CA VAL A 299 15.15 17.51 -1.17
C VAL A 299 15.15 15.99 -1.05
N SER A 300 14.11 15.35 -1.59
CA SER A 300 14.01 13.89 -1.67
C SER A 300 14.17 13.45 -3.12
N GLN A 301 15.03 12.48 -3.36
CA GLN A 301 15.21 11.84 -4.67
C GLN A 301 14.27 10.63 -4.76
N TYR A 302 13.68 10.40 -5.94
CA TYR A 302 12.82 9.26 -6.24
C TYR A 302 13.27 8.61 -7.55
N SER A 303 13.48 7.30 -7.53
CA SER A 303 13.78 6.52 -8.73
C SER A 303 12.48 6.18 -9.44
N TYR A 304 12.45 6.24 -10.76
CA TYR A 304 11.27 5.85 -11.54
C TYR A 304 11.65 5.35 -12.93
N GLN A 305 10.72 4.64 -13.58
CA GLN A 305 10.77 4.39 -15.02
C GLN A 305 9.67 5.21 -15.70
N SER A 306 9.95 5.79 -16.86
CA SER A 306 8.96 6.57 -17.61
C SER A 306 7.93 5.69 -18.33
N ALA A 307 8.36 4.51 -18.79
CA ALA A 307 7.48 3.51 -19.38
C ALA A 307 6.73 2.70 -18.32
N ASP A 308 5.65 2.03 -18.74
CA ASP A 308 4.98 1.04 -17.91
C ASP A 308 5.91 -0.15 -17.66
N HIS A 309 5.88 -0.69 -16.45
CA HIS A 309 6.78 -1.77 -16.03
C HIS A 309 6.03 -3.09 -15.85
N PRO A 310 6.16 -4.06 -16.76
CA PRO A 310 5.50 -5.37 -16.62
C PRO A 310 5.96 -6.10 -15.36
N LEU A 311 5.03 -6.75 -14.64
CA LEU A 311 5.38 -7.55 -13.46
C LEU A 311 6.23 -8.77 -13.84
N SER A 312 6.16 -9.23 -15.09
CA SER A 312 7.04 -10.26 -15.65
C SER A 312 8.50 -9.80 -15.83
N GLY A 313 8.77 -8.50 -15.68
CA GLY A 313 10.04 -7.86 -15.98
C GLY A 313 10.06 -7.23 -17.38
N SER A 314 11.02 -6.34 -17.59
CA SER A 314 11.30 -5.65 -18.85
C SER A 314 12.74 -5.92 -19.33
N PRO A 315 13.15 -5.42 -20.51
CA PRO A 315 14.55 -5.49 -20.93
C PRO A 315 15.54 -4.86 -19.93
N SER A 316 15.09 -3.94 -19.08
CA SER A 316 15.90 -3.36 -18.00
C SER A 316 15.80 -4.15 -16.68
N GLY A 317 15.29 -5.38 -16.71
CA GLY A 317 15.10 -6.23 -15.55
C GLY A 317 13.79 -5.96 -14.80
N GLY A 318 13.84 -6.11 -13.47
CA GLY A 318 12.70 -5.82 -12.59
C GLY A 318 11.58 -6.84 -12.59
N LYS A 319 11.87 -8.13 -12.77
CA LYS A 319 10.82 -9.15 -12.58
C LYS A 319 10.31 -9.12 -11.14
N LEU A 320 8.99 -9.21 -10.96
CA LEU A 320 8.36 -9.30 -9.64
C LEU A 320 8.83 -10.58 -8.95
N LYS A 321 9.26 -10.45 -7.69
CA LYS A 321 9.76 -11.55 -6.86
C LYS A 321 8.91 -11.77 -5.62
N GLU A 322 8.32 -10.70 -5.10
CA GLU A 322 7.69 -10.70 -3.79
C GLU A 322 6.48 -9.76 -3.79
N ILE A 323 5.37 -10.19 -3.19
CA ILE A 323 4.26 -9.31 -2.80
C ILE A 323 4.20 -9.35 -1.27
N GLU A 324 4.34 -8.18 -0.65
CA GLU A 324 4.28 -8.02 0.80
C GLU A 324 2.91 -7.46 1.22
N VAL A 325 2.31 -8.12 2.21
CA VAL A 325 1.06 -7.73 2.88
C VAL A 325 1.31 -7.63 4.39
N LYS A 326 0.47 -6.86 5.10
CA LYS A 326 0.66 -6.63 6.55
C LYS A 326 0.27 -7.84 7.40
N SER A 327 -0.74 -8.61 6.99
CA SER A 327 -1.31 -9.70 7.79
C SER A 327 -1.94 -10.80 6.92
N ARG A 328 -2.26 -11.97 7.49
CA ARG A 328 -3.07 -12.98 6.81
C ARG A 328 -4.47 -12.49 6.46
N ARG A 329 -5.02 -11.56 7.25
CA ARG A 329 -6.31 -10.91 6.95
C ARG A 329 -6.24 -10.14 5.63
N ASP A 330 -5.16 -9.39 5.44
CA ASP A 330 -4.95 -8.63 4.21
C ASP A 330 -4.64 -9.55 3.03
N LEU A 331 -3.93 -10.66 3.28
CA LEU A 331 -3.78 -11.74 2.30
C LEU A 331 -5.14 -12.33 1.90
N ALA A 332 -6.02 -12.59 2.86
CA ALA A 332 -7.36 -13.14 2.59
C ALA A 332 -8.19 -12.19 1.72
N THR A 333 -8.13 -10.88 1.97
CA THR A 333 -8.78 -9.88 1.11
C THR A 333 -8.19 -9.86 -0.29
N LEU A 334 -6.87 -9.94 -0.43
CA LEU A 334 -6.21 -10.04 -1.74
C LEU A 334 -6.64 -11.32 -2.49
N MET A 335 -6.68 -12.47 -1.81
CA MET A 335 -7.12 -13.74 -2.40
C MET A 335 -8.57 -13.66 -2.89
N LEU A 336 -9.46 -13.07 -2.09
CA LEU A 336 -10.85 -12.88 -2.49
C LEU A 336 -10.95 -12.02 -3.75
N ALA A 337 -10.21 -10.91 -3.81
CA ALA A 337 -10.19 -10.04 -4.97
C ALA A 337 -9.69 -10.77 -6.24
N CYS A 338 -8.60 -11.52 -6.11
CA CYS A 338 -8.05 -12.35 -7.17
C CYS A 338 -9.07 -13.36 -7.69
N ILE A 339 -9.81 -14.03 -6.81
CA ILE A 339 -10.81 -15.02 -7.20
C ILE A 339 -12.03 -14.35 -7.84
N ALA A 340 -12.60 -13.33 -7.19
CA ALA A 340 -13.79 -12.64 -7.64
C ALA A 340 -13.62 -11.97 -9.01
N LYS A 341 -12.39 -11.59 -9.38
CA LYS A 341 -12.07 -10.94 -10.65
C LYS A 341 -11.26 -11.82 -11.60
N ASN A 342 -11.09 -13.10 -11.28
CA ASN A 342 -10.29 -14.04 -12.05
C ASN A 342 -8.88 -13.53 -12.41
N VAL A 343 -8.20 -12.92 -11.44
CA VAL A 343 -6.83 -12.41 -11.56
C VAL A 343 -5.88 -13.38 -10.85
N PRO A 344 -5.04 -14.12 -11.58
CA PRO A 344 -4.05 -15.00 -10.95
C PRO A 344 -2.95 -14.19 -10.28
N LEU A 345 -2.35 -14.76 -9.24
CA LEU A 345 -1.08 -14.24 -8.74
C LEU A 345 0.04 -14.61 -9.72
N PRO A 346 1.01 -13.72 -9.98
CA PRO A 346 2.11 -14.02 -10.89
C PRO A 346 2.95 -15.20 -10.41
N ASP A 347 3.27 -16.12 -11.33
CA ASP A 347 4.06 -17.31 -11.03
C ASP A 347 5.42 -16.98 -10.41
N ASN A 348 5.92 -17.86 -9.54
CA ASN A 348 7.20 -17.71 -8.86
C ASN A 348 7.33 -16.43 -8.00
N THR A 349 6.19 -15.84 -7.60
CA THR A 349 6.16 -14.71 -6.67
C THR A 349 5.92 -15.21 -5.24
N LEU A 350 6.80 -14.84 -4.32
CA LEU A 350 6.60 -15.14 -2.89
C LEU A 350 5.62 -14.16 -2.26
N ILE A 351 4.82 -14.65 -1.31
CA ILE A 351 4.04 -13.79 -0.43
C ILE A 351 4.83 -13.57 0.86
N ARG A 352 5.03 -12.31 1.23
CA ARG A 352 5.66 -11.94 2.50
C ARG A 352 4.63 -11.30 3.42
N ILE A 353 4.34 -11.94 4.54
CA ILE A 353 3.51 -11.36 5.59
C ILE A 353 4.43 -10.63 6.56
N SER A 354 4.21 -9.34 6.73
CA SER A 354 5.06 -8.49 7.54
C SER A 354 4.21 -7.56 8.42
N PRO A 355 4.03 -7.90 9.71
CA PRO A 355 3.29 -7.08 10.66
C PRO A 355 3.85 -5.65 10.76
N SER A 356 3.06 -4.74 11.34
CA SER A 356 3.49 -3.36 11.50
C SER A 356 4.74 -3.28 12.40
N PRO A 357 5.57 -2.22 12.28
CA PRO A 357 6.71 -2.04 13.16
C PRO A 357 6.36 -2.11 14.65
N ARG A 358 5.19 -1.57 15.03
CA ARG A 358 4.67 -1.63 16.40
C ARG A 358 4.39 -3.07 16.85
N ASP A 359 3.73 -3.85 16.01
CA ASP A 359 3.41 -5.26 16.32
C ASP A 359 4.70 -6.08 16.50
N LYS A 360 5.69 -5.85 15.64
CA LYS A 360 6.99 -6.54 15.72
C LYS A 360 7.76 -6.20 16.99
N GLN A 361 7.72 -4.94 17.42
CA GLN A 361 8.36 -4.51 18.66
C GLN A 361 7.70 -5.15 19.88
N ASN A 362 6.37 -5.26 19.88
CA ASN A 362 5.62 -5.77 21.03
C ASN A 362 5.62 -7.30 21.15
N SER A 363 5.75 -8.03 20.03
CA SER A 363 5.56 -9.49 19.99
C SER A 363 6.79 -10.28 19.56
N GLY A 364 7.87 -9.61 19.12
CA GLY A 364 9.05 -10.26 18.57
C GLY A 364 8.82 -10.99 17.23
N VAL A 365 7.61 -10.89 16.66
CA VAL A 365 7.21 -11.62 15.45
C VAL A 365 8.04 -11.14 14.25
N LYS A 366 8.74 -12.07 13.60
CA LYS A 366 9.45 -11.83 12.34
C LYS A 366 8.47 -11.87 11.17
N ALA A 367 8.87 -11.31 10.03
CA ALA A 367 8.09 -11.48 8.81
C ALA A 367 8.05 -12.97 8.42
N GLN A 368 6.94 -13.42 7.85
CA GLN A 368 6.78 -14.77 7.33
C GLN A 368 6.83 -14.74 5.80
N TYR A 369 7.51 -15.72 5.21
CA TYR A 369 7.48 -15.96 3.77
C TYR A 369 6.63 -17.18 3.49
N LEU A 370 5.74 -17.06 2.50
CA LEU A 370 4.90 -18.14 2.01
C LEU A 370 5.27 -18.37 0.54
N ASP A 371 5.60 -19.60 0.20
CA ASP A 371 5.76 -20.04 -1.18
C ASP A 371 4.40 -20.35 -1.82
N GLY A 372 4.42 -20.70 -3.11
CA GLY A 372 3.20 -21.00 -3.86
C GLY A 372 2.38 -22.14 -3.26
N ALA A 373 3.02 -23.18 -2.71
CA ALA A 373 2.29 -24.32 -2.13
C ALA A 373 1.53 -23.92 -0.87
N VAL A 374 2.17 -23.15 0.02
CA VAL A 374 1.53 -22.65 1.26
C VAL A 374 0.43 -21.65 0.93
N VAL A 375 0.65 -20.77 -0.06
CA VAL A 375 -0.37 -19.82 -0.52
C VAL A 375 -1.58 -20.54 -1.10
N GLU A 376 -1.37 -21.57 -1.91
CA GLU A 376 -2.47 -22.36 -2.48
C GLU A 376 -3.22 -23.16 -1.42
N GLN A 377 -2.53 -23.68 -0.40
CA GLN A 377 -3.21 -24.31 0.75
C GLN A 377 -4.08 -23.30 1.50
N PHE A 378 -3.52 -22.14 1.85
CA PHE A 378 -4.27 -21.07 2.50
C PHE A 378 -5.49 -20.64 1.69
N ARG A 379 -5.35 -20.54 0.36
CA ARG A 379 -6.47 -20.27 -0.55
C ARG A 379 -7.53 -21.36 -0.48
N ARG A 380 -7.15 -22.64 -0.52
CA ARG A 380 -8.10 -23.78 -0.41
C ARG A 380 -8.86 -23.74 0.92
N ASP A 381 -8.17 -23.46 2.02
CA ASP A 381 -8.77 -23.40 3.35
C ASP A 381 -9.81 -22.26 3.44
N LEU A 382 -9.50 -21.09 2.85
CA LEU A 382 -10.46 -19.98 2.78
C LEU A 382 -11.68 -20.28 1.91
N MET A 383 -11.49 -20.97 0.78
CA MET A 383 -12.59 -21.35 -0.11
C MET A 383 -13.58 -22.29 0.57
N ASN A 384 -13.13 -23.12 1.52
CA ASN A 384 -13.96 -24.08 2.25
C ASN A 384 -14.91 -24.88 1.34
N GLY A 385 -14.37 -25.39 0.22
CA GLY A 385 -15.12 -26.18 -0.77
C GLY A 385 -15.99 -25.40 -1.76
N ARG A 386 -16.06 -24.06 -1.68
CA ARG A 386 -16.76 -23.23 -2.68
C ARG A 386 -16.08 -23.31 -4.05
N GLU A 387 -16.86 -23.13 -5.11
CA GLU A 387 -16.29 -22.96 -6.45
C GLU A 387 -15.86 -21.51 -6.69
N LYS A 388 -14.89 -21.31 -7.60
CA LYS A 388 -14.43 -19.97 -7.98
C LYS A 388 -15.52 -19.20 -8.75
N SER A 389 -16.29 -19.91 -9.57
CA SER A 389 -17.45 -19.43 -10.32
C SER A 389 -18.48 -18.75 -9.41
N ASP A 390 -18.81 -19.40 -8.29
CA ASP A 390 -19.78 -18.86 -7.32
C ASP A 390 -19.33 -17.49 -6.82
N ILE A 391 -18.06 -17.38 -6.40
CA ILE A 391 -17.49 -16.14 -5.85
C ILE A 391 -17.40 -15.05 -6.92
N ALA A 392 -17.06 -15.41 -8.17
CA ALA A 392 -16.96 -14.45 -9.27
C ALA A 392 -18.32 -13.83 -9.66
N SER A 393 -19.43 -14.49 -9.33
CA SER A 393 -20.78 -14.01 -9.60
C SER A 393 -21.34 -13.04 -8.54
N LEU A 394 -20.72 -12.97 -7.37
CA LEU A 394 -21.22 -12.20 -6.23
C LEU A 394 -21.14 -10.69 -6.45
N GLY A 395 -22.16 -9.97 -5.96
CA GLY A 395 -22.15 -8.52 -5.87
C GLY A 395 -21.20 -8.00 -4.77
N LEU A 396 -20.89 -6.70 -4.79
CA LEU A 396 -19.94 -6.10 -3.83
C LEU A 396 -20.35 -6.32 -2.37
N ASN A 397 -21.64 -6.19 -2.04
CA ASN A 397 -22.12 -6.35 -0.65
C ASN A 397 -21.91 -7.79 -0.14
N GLU A 398 -22.14 -8.78 -1.00
CA GLU A 398 -21.91 -10.19 -0.69
C GLU A 398 -20.41 -10.49 -0.57
N LEU A 399 -19.59 -9.92 -1.45
CA LEU A 399 -18.14 -10.02 -1.38
C LEU A 399 -17.58 -9.36 -0.10
N GLN A 400 -18.11 -8.22 0.33
CA GLN A 400 -17.72 -7.60 1.61
C GLN A 400 -18.09 -8.50 2.80
N ALA A 401 -19.27 -9.12 2.78
CA ALA A 401 -19.68 -10.07 3.81
C ALA A 401 -18.76 -11.30 3.86
N LEU A 402 -18.43 -11.87 2.69
CA LEU A 402 -17.50 -12.98 2.56
C LEU A 402 -16.08 -12.59 3.03
N ASN A 403 -15.61 -11.39 2.67
CA ASN A 403 -14.31 -10.88 3.10
C ASN A 403 -14.22 -10.81 4.63
N ARG A 404 -15.25 -10.34 5.34
CA ARG A 404 -15.28 -10.35 6.80
C ARG A 404 -15.10 -11.76 7.36
N GLN A 405 -15.80 -12.76 6.80
CA GLN A 405 -15.68 -14.16 7.22
C GLN A 405 -14.29 -14.73 6.95
N TRP A 406 -13.72 -14.46 5.78
CA TRP A 406 -12.37 -14.90 5.40
C TRP A 406 -11.29 -14.28 6.28
N ARG A 407 -11.38 -12.98 6.55
CA ARG A 407 -10.47 -12.28 7.46
C ARG A 407 -10.55 -12.86 8.88
N ALA A 408 -11.74 -13.13 9.40
CA ALA A 408 -11.91 -13.76 10.71
C ALA A 408 -11.35 -15.19 10.77
N SER A 409 -11.51 -15.96 9.68
CA SER A 409 -10.95 -17.32 9.57
C SER A 409 -9.42 -17.30 9.51
N ALA A 410 -8.85 -16.37 8.72
CA ALA A 410 -7.41 -16.17 8.60
C ALA A 410 -6.75 -15.81 9.94
N GLU A 411 -7.42 -15.06 10.80
CA GLU A 411 -6.94 -14.72 12.15
C GLU A 411 -6.87 -15.94 13.08
N LYS A 412 -7.81 -16.89 12.95
CA LYS A 412 -7.77 -18.17 13.70
C LYS A 412 -6.67 -19.11 13.21
N MET A 413 -6.37 -19.09 11.91
CA MET A 413 -5.26 -19.88 11.35
C MET A 413 -3.90 -19.41 11.88
N ASP A 414 -3.74 -18.10 12.14
CA ASP A 414 -2.53 -17.54 12.76
C ASP A 414 -2.32 -18.04 14.21
N SER A 415 -3.40 -18.16 15.00
CA SER A 415 -3.32 -18.59 16.41
C SER A 415 -3.04 -20.09 16.59
N GLN A 416 -3.44 -20.94 15.63
CA GLN A 416 -3.15 -22.37 15.69
C GLN A 416 -1.69 -22.69 15.38
N THR A 417 -1.04 -21.93 14.49
CA THR A 417 0.40 -22.10 14.19
C THR A 417 1.34 -21.61 15.29
N SER A 418 0.86 -20.78 16.22
CA SER A 418 1.64 -20.26 17.35
C SER A 418 1.50 -21.08 18.64
N GLY A 419 0.50 -21.96 18.72
CA GLY A 419 0.27 -22.84 19.88
C GLY A 419 0.93 -24.23 19.79
N SER A 420 1.59 -24.57 18.69
CA SER A 420 2.21 -25.89 18.47
C SER A 420 3.73 -25.94 18.76
N HIS A 421 4.29 -24.89 19.35
CA HIS A 421 5.70 -24.81 19.76
C HIS A 421 5.86 -24.30 21.21
N SER A 422 5.04 -24.82 22.13
CA SER A 422 5.27 -24.72 23.58
C SER A 422 5.78 -26.04 24.14
#